data_AF-A0A3N5HDH6-F1
#
_entry.id   AF-A0A3N5HDH6-F1
#
_cell.length_a   1.000
_cell.length_b   1.000
_cell.length_c   1.000
_cell.angle_alpha   90.00
_cell.angle_beta   90.00
_cell.angle_gamma   90.00
#
_symmetry.space_group_name_H-M   'P 1'
#
loop_
_entity.id
_entity.type
_entity.pdbx_description
1 polymer ?
#
loop_
_entity_poly.entity_id
_entity_poly.type
_entity_poly.pdbx_seq_one_letter_code
_entity_poly.pdbx_strand_id
1 'polypeptide(L)'
;MSRRPLRGSGPVLAVLLLGGVWSAQAGEPIQIDPNHAGHKKAGLDCLTCHEPIFDMTELGQPGVFPKEKKCLECHKKEKEAGKCEMCHLTAKPGTYVKKPPYLIMNHAKHLEKDDKCDVCHQVLPVRGQLEKPVPPMKTCLGCHPHDQQFSGGQCYACHLDLTRFPLRPTTAFSHQGNFTRLHPPIARSTSAACDTCHQQAFCADCHAARTRPMKVEEILPDRPDRNFIHWGDFLTRHSIEARGNQAACQKCHPVSFCNDCHKKQRLTPDSSNPLNPHPGGWLTPGSPSFHGSAARNDIVSCAACHDQGAASNCVSCHRVGGPGGDPHPPGWTGKHPPSEINRNSMCLSCHL
;
A
#
# COMPACT_ATOMS: atom_id res chain seq x y z
N MET A 1 -54.10 -18.60 -57.88
CA MET A 1 -54.15 -17.19 -58.30
C MET A 1 -53.46 -16.33 -57.26
N SER A 2 -52.68 -15.35 -57.72
CA SER A 2 -52.02 -14.25 -57.02
C SER A 2 -50.81 -14.52 -56.10
N ARG A 3 -49.64 -14.17 -56.63
CA ARG A 3 -48.37 -13.88 -55.93
C ARG A 3 -48.34 -12.39 -55.53
N ARG A 4 -47.66 -12.09 -54.41
CA ARG A 4 -46.81 -10.90 -54.07
C ARG A 4 -47.17 -10.26 -52.71
N PRO A 5 -46.26 -9.50 -52.06
CA PRO A 5 -44.79 -9.49 -52.16
C PRO A 5 -44.05 -9.41 -50.80
N LEU A 6 -42.74 -9.64 -50.88
CA LEU A 6 -41.69 -9.40 -49.88
C LEU A 6 -41.55 -7.91 -49.50
N ARG A 7 -41.39 -7.64 -48.20
CA ARG A 7 -40.69 -6.46 -47.62
C ARG A 7 -39.56 -7.06 -46.77
N GLY A 8 -38.27 -6.79 -46.96
CA GLY A 8 -37.63 -5.51 -47.26
C GLY A 8 -36.74 -5.19 -46.06
N SER A 9 -35.57 -5.83 -45.99
CA SER A 9 -34.57 -5.70 -44.92
C SER A 9 -33.92 -4.32 -44.97
N GLY A 10 -34.24 -3.45 -44.01
CA GLY A 10 -33.53 -2.19 -43.79
C GLY A 10 -32.36 -2.38 -42.82
N PRO A 11 -31.18 -1.79 -43.06
CA PRO A 11 -30.06 -1.90 -42.13
C PRO A 11 -30.29 -0.96 -40.94
N VAL A 12 -30.28 -1.51 -39.73
CA VAL A 12 -30.25 -0.71 -38.50
C VAL A 12 -28.81 -0.22 -38.31
N LEU A 13 -28.59 1.07 -38.54
CA LEU A 13 -27.32 1.74 -38.22
C LEU A 13 -27.10 1.68 -36.70
N ALA A 14 -26.18 0.83 -36.25
CA ALA A 14 -25.68 0.84 -34.89
C ALA A 14 -24.74 2.04 -34.72
N VAL A 15 -25.20 3.08 -34.04
CA VAL A 15 -24.36 4.20 -33.61
C VAL A 15 -23.47 3.70 -32.47
N LEU A 16 -22.23 3.34 -32.80
CA LEU A 16 -21.15 3.10 -31.85
C LEU A 16 -20.77 4.42 -31.19
N LEU A 17 -21.37 4.70 -30.03
CA LEU A 17 -20.87 5.72 -29.10
C LEU A 17 -19.56 5.21 -28.50
N LEU A 18 -18.44 5.55 -29.16
CA LEU A 18 -17.10 5.46 -28.61
C LEU A 18 -16.97 6.47 -27.46
N GLY A 19 -17.47 6.07 -26.29
CA GLY A 19 -17.18 6.74 -25.02
C GLY A 19 -15.70 6.57 -24.71
N GLY A 20 -14.89 7.52 -25.15
CA GLY A 20 -13.49 7.61 -24.79
C GLY A 20 -13.35 7.69 -23.27
N VAL A 21 -12.82 6.63 -22.67
CA VAL A 21 -12.41 6.63 -21.27
C VAL A 21 -11.21 7.58 -21.18
N TRP A 22 -11.47 8.84 -20.82
CA TRP A 22 -10.43 9.76 -20.37
C TRP A 22 -9.91 9.23 -19.04
N SER A 23 -8.87 8.40 -19.13
CA SER A 23 -8.03 8.10 -17.98
C SER A 23 -7.35 9.41 -17.60
N ALA A 24 -7.82 10.06 -16.55
CA ALA A 24 -7.08 11.13 -15.91
C ALA A 24 -5.79 10.51 -15.34
N GLN A 25 -4.72 10.54 -16.13
CA GLN A 25 -3.38 10.27 -15.63
C GLN A 25 -3.15 11.25 -14.48
N ALA A 26 -3.01 10.75 -13.25
CA ALA A 26 -2.55 11.56 -12.14
C ALA A 26 -1.20 12.17 -12.55
N GLY A 27 -1.16 13.48 -12.75
CA GLY A 27 0.05 14.19 -13.14
C GLY A 27 1.13 13.99 -12.08
N GLU A 28 2.38 13.86 -12.50
CA GLU A 28 3.52 13.90 -11.59
C GLU A 28 3.47 15.22 -10.78
N PRO A 29 3.78 15.19 -9.48
CA PRO A 29 3.73 16.39 -8.65
C PRO A 29 4.65 17.47 -9.23
N ILE A 30 4.21 18.75 -9.20
CA ILE A 30 5.05 19.88 -9.59
C ILE A 30 6.38 19.78 -8.85
N GLN A 31 7.45 19.66 -9.62
CA GLN A 31 8.81 19.79 -9.12
C GLN A 31 9.31 21.18 -9.51
N ILE A 32 9.27 22.10 -8.54
CA ILE A 32 9.91 23.40 -8.63
C ILE A 32 11.21 23.34 -7.88
N ASP A 33 12.26 23.84 -8.51
CA ASP A 33 13.58 23.96 -7.90
C ASP A 33 14.01 25.42 -7.89
N PRO A 34 13.95 26.10 -6.74
CA PRO A 34 14.31 27.50 -6.66
C PRO A 34 15.83 27.73 -6.75
N ASN A 35 16.70 26.71 -6.80
CA ASN A 35 18.15 26.89 -6.82
C ASN A 35 18.64 27.86 -5.71
N HIS A 36 18.52 27.44 -4.44
CA HIS A 36 18.90 28.26 -3.28
C HIS A 36 20.35 28.78 -3.36
N ALA A 37 21.28 28.00 -3.92
CA ALA A 37 22.67 28.41 -4.11
C ALA A 37 22.80 29.63 -5.03
N GLY A 38 22.02 29.68 -6.11
CA GLY A 38 21.97 30.83 -7.02
C GLY A 38 21.46 32.10 -6.34
N HIS A 39 20.36 31.99 -5.59
CA HIS A 39 19.77 33.13 -4.87
C HIS A 39 20.68 33.62 -3.74
N LYS A 40 21.34 32.71 -3.00
CA LYS A 40 22.34 33.07 -1.99
C LYS A 40 23.54 33.79 -2.60
N LYS A 41 24.03 33.34 -3.76
CA LYS A 41 25.12 34.01 -4.50
C LYS A 41 24.72 35.39 -5.01
N ALA A 42 23.43 35.60 -5.30
CA ALA A 42 22.88 36.90 -5.66
C ALA A 42 22.69 37.85 -4.45
N GLY A 43 23.04 37.43 -3.23
CA GLY A 43 22.96 38.25 -2.02
C GLY A 43 21.57 38.31 -1.38
N LEU A 44 20.66 37.40 -1.74
CA LEU A 44 19.31 37.37 -1.16
C LEU A 44 19.33 36.66 0.20
N ASP A 45 18.70 37.30 1.18
CA ASP A 45 18.50 36.74 2.53
C ASP A 45 17.39 35.69 2.56
N CYS A 46 17.50 34.71 3.46
CA CYS A 46 16.51 33.63 3.63
C CYS A 46 15.08 34.15 3.85
N LEU A 47 14.94 35.19 4.66
CA LEU A 47 13.65 35.78 5.04
C LEU A 47 13.00 36.54 3.89
N THR A 48 13.77 36.89 2.85
CA THR A 48 13.22 37.47 1.62
C THR A 48 12.13 36.56 1.04
N CYS A 49 12.27 35.23 1.15
CA CYS A 49 11.29 34.27 0.65
C CYS A 49 10.50 33.56 1.76
N HIS A 50 11.11 33.39 2.94
CA HIS A 50 10.57 32.59 4.04
C HIS A 50 10.08 33.43 5.23
N GLU A 51 9.70 34.69 5.02
CA GLU A 51 9.17 35.61 6.05
C GLU A 51 8.16 34.97 7.03
N PRO A 52 7.17 34.16 6.59
CA PRO A 52 6.20 33.58 7.52
C PRO A 52 6.78 32.62 8.57
N ILE A 53 8.05 32.21 8.45
CA ILE A 53 8.69 31.23 9.34
C ILE A 53 8.71 31.66 10.81
N PHE A 54 8.71 32.97 11.09
CA PHE A 54 8.71 33.51 12.45
C PHE A 54 7.42 33.21 13.23
N ASP A 55 6.31 33.00 12.52
CA ASP A 55 5.01 32.71 13.12
C ASP A 55 4.68 31.21 13.11
N MET A 56 5.64 30.36 12.72
CA MET A 56 5.40 28.93 12.54
C MET A 56 5.65 28.18 13.83
N THR A 57 4.56 27.72 14.43
CA THR A 57 4.60 26.93 15.67
C THR A 57 4.72 25.44 15.40
N GLU A 58 4.47 25.00 14.16
CA GLU A 58 4.50 23.59 13.75
C GLU A 58 5.14 23.41 12.36
N LEU A 59 5.91 22.34 12.15
CA LEU A 59 6.52 22.01 10.86
C LEU A 59 5.52 21.79 9.72
N GLY A 60 4.29 21.38 10.04
CA GLY A 60 3.23 21.10 9.07
C GLY A 60 2.39 22.32 8.69
N GLN A 61 2.62 23.48 9.32
CA GLN A 61 1.77 24.64 9.18
C GLN A 61 1.82 25.19 7.73
N PRO A 62 0.66 25.41 7.08
CA PRO A 62 0.62 25.92 5.72
C PRO A 62 1.10 27.39 5.68
N GLY A 63 1.82 27.75 4.61
CA GLY A 63 2.23 29.14 4.37
C GLY A 63 3.72 29.41 4.39
N VAL A 64 4.54 28.45 4.82
CA VAL A 64 6.02 28.57 4.87
C VAL A 64 6.67 28.65 3.49
N PHE A 65 6.08 27.97 2.50
CA PHE A 65 6.62 27.97 1.15
C PHE A 65 6.16 29.22 0.39
N PRO A 66 7.07 29.94 -0.27
CA PRO A 66 6.72 31.11 -1.05
C PRO A 66 5.76 30.73 -2.17
N LYS A 67 4.70 31.54 -2.34
CA LYS A 67 3.78 31.41 -3.46
C LYS A 67 4.44 31.95 -4.73
N GLU A 68 3.95 31.53 -5.89
CA GLU A 68 4.43 32.00 -7.21
C GLU A 68 4.57 33.52 -7.28
N LYS A 69 3.62 34.26 -6.71
CA LYS A 69 3.65 35.73 -6.64
C LYS A 69 4.98 36.27 -6.12
N LYS A 70 5.60 35.61 -5.13
CA LYS A 70 6.86 36.04 -4.53
C LYS A 70 8.03 35.91 -5.50
N CYS A 71 8.07 34.83 -6.28
CA CYS A 71 9.08 34.62 -7.32
C CYS A 71 8.97 35.70 -8.42
N LEU A 72 7.74 36.07 -8.79
CA LEU A 72 7.46 37.04 -9.85
C LEU A 72 7.74 38.50 -9.48
N GLU A 73 8.06 38.79 -8.22
CA GLU A 73 8.57 40.11 -7.83
C GLU A 73 9.91 40.41 -8.53
N CYS A 74 10.72 39.37 -8.83
CA CYS A 74 11.98 39.49 -9.55
C CYS A 74 11.94 38.82 -10.94
N HIS A 75 11.29 37.67 -11.09
CA HIS A 75 11.33 36.84 -12.31
C HIS A 75 10.18 37.06 -13.29
N LYS A 76 9.59 38.27 -13.32
CA LYS A 76 8.46 38.58 -14.20
C LYS A 76 8.83 38.48 -15.68
N LYS A 77 10.02 38.99 -16.05
CA LYS A 77 10.50 39.04 -17.44
C LYS A 77 10.68 37.63 -18.02
N GLU A 78 11.14 36.71 -17.19
CA GLU A 78 11.39 35.32 -17.53
C GLU A 78 10.10 34.56 -17.78
N LYS A 79 9.06 34.82 -16.98
CA LYS A 79 7.71 34.30 -17.19
C LYS A 79 7.10 34.85 -18.49
N GLU A 80 7.21 36.15 -18.73
CA GLU A 80 6.71 36.79 -19.97
C GLU A 80 7.45 36.27 -21.22
N ALA A 81 8.74 35.95 -21.09
CA ALA A 81 9.54 35.33 -22.15
C ALA A 81 9.28 33.81 -22.33
N GLY A 82 8.36 33.22 -21.55
CA GLY A 82 7.99 31.81 -21.67
C GLY A 82 9.05 30.82 -21.17
N LYS A 83 10.01 31.26 -20.36
CA LYS A 83 11.12 30.43 -19.84
C LYS A 83 10.70 29.59 -18.64
N CYS A 84 9.64 28.79 -18.81
CA CYS A 84 9.01 28.01 -17.74
C CYS A 84 9.96 26.98 -17.10
N GLU A 85 10.89 26.43 -17.89
CA GLU A 85 11.91 25.45 -17.51
C GLU A 85 12.95 26.00 -16.51
N MET A 86 13.00 27.32 -16.33
CA MET A 86 13.86 27.91 -15.32
C MET A 86 13.34 27.65 -13.91
N CYS A 87 12.02 27.50 -13.74
CA CYS A 87 11.39 27.24 -12.44
C CYS A 87 10.87 25.79 -12.33
N HIS A 88 10.35 25.23 -13.42
CA HIS A 88 9.69 23.92 -13.45
C HIS A 88 10.64 22.84 -13.99
N LEU A 89 10.94 21.82 -13.16
CA LEU A 89 11.75 20.66 -13.58
C LEU A 89 10.96 19.68 -14.47
N THR A 90 9.63 19.65 -14.34
CA THR A 90 8.75 18.80 -15.14
C THR A 90 7.76 19.64 -15.94
N ALA A 91 7.46 19.20 -17.16
CA ALA A 91 6.63 19.94 -18.12
C ALA A 91 5.12 19.92 -17.80
N LYS A 92 4.69 19.13 -16.81
CA LYS A 92 3.27 18.97 -16.45
C LYS A 92 3.01 19.49 -15.03
N PRO A 93 2.13 20.48 -14.85
CA PRO A 93 1.74 20.92 -13.52
C PRO A 93 0.86 19.86 -12.83
N GLY A 94 1.40 19.14 -11.85
CA GLY A 94 0.64 18.34 -10.87
C GLY A 94 0.51 19.03 -9.50
N THR A 95 -0.45 18.60 -8.70
CA THR A 95 -0.64 19.13 -7.34
C THR A 95 0.54 18.79 -6.43
N TYR A 96 1.00 19.77 -5.64
CA TYR A 96 2.00 19.53 -4.60
C TYR A 96 1.42 18.60 -3.54
N VAL A 97 2.01 17.41 -3.38
CA VAL A 97 1.58 16.46 -2.36
C VAL A 97 2.05 16.96 -1.00
N LYS A 98 1.11 17.37 -0.15
CA LYS A 98 1.40 17.67 1.26
C LYS A 98 1.78 16.37 1.96
N LYS A 99 3.03 16.27 2.40
CA LYS A 99 3.47 15.19 3.30
C LYS A 99 3.19 15.63 4.74
N PRO A 100 2.67 14.73 5.61
CA PRO A 100 2.53 15.04 7.02
C PRO A 100 3.90 15.32 7.65
N PRO A 101 3.97 16.19 8.67
CA PRO A 101 5.21 16.39 9.42
C PRO A 101 5.58 15.11 10.17
N TYR A 102 6.88 14.89 10.33
CA TYR A 102 7.42 13.73 11.04
C TYR A 102 8.09 14.10 12.36
N LEU A 103 8.26 15.39 12.63
CA LEU A 103 8.92 15.94 13.82
C LEU A 103 8.05 16.99 14.50
N ILE A 104 8.20 17.07 15.81
CA ILE A 104 7.66 18.13 16.67
C ILE A 104 8.73 19.23 16.73
N MET A 105 8.46 20.36 16.08
CA MET A 105 9.38 21.48 16.01
C MET A 105 8.60 22.77 15.80
N ASN A 106 9.02 23.81 16.50
CA ASN A 106 8.41 25.12 16.52
C ASN A 106 9.48 26.15 16.13
N HIS A 107 9.42 26.68 14.91
CA HIS A 107 10.44 27.63 14.42
C HIS A 107 10.40 28.93 15.22
N ALA A 108 9.22 29.47 15.52
CA ALA A 108 9.07 30.69 16.30
C ALA A 108 9.88 30.65 17.61
N LYS A 109 9.76 29.55 18.36
CA LYS A 109 10.46 29.34 19.63
C LYS A 109 11.97 29.17 19.49
N HIS A 110 12.45 28.60 18.39
CA HIS A 110 13.88 28.48 18.14
C HIS A 110 14.49 29.81 17.68
N LEU A 111 13.76 30.56 16.86
CA LEU A 111 14.16 31.88 16.39
C LEU A 111 14.19 32.93 17.51
N GLU A 112 13.42 32.74 18.59
CA GLU A 112 13.57 33.53 19.85
C GLU A 112 14.93 33.32 20.53
N LYS A 113 15.64 32.22 20.24
CA LYS A 113 16.93 31.87 20.86
C LYS A 113 18.12 32.18 19.96
N ASP A 114 18.02 31.82 18.68
CA ASP A 114 19.04 32.10 17.67
C ASP A 114 18.33 32.33 16.33
N ASP A 115 18.53 33.50 15.73
CA ASP A 115 17.93 33.89 14.46
C ASP A 115 18.70 33.33 13.24
N LYS A 116 19.85 32.69 13.48
CA LYS A 116 20.70 32.12 12.43
C LYS A 116 20.15 30.79 11.93
N CYS A 117 19.69 30.79 10.68
CA CYS A 117 19.13 29.60 10.05
C CYS A 117 20.15 28.47 9.83
N ASP A 118 21.44 28.80 9.64
CA ASP A 118 22.52 27.87 9.32
C ASP A 118 23.00 27.03 10.51
N VAL A 119 22.61 27.38 11.73
CA VAL A 119 22.78 26.54 12.92
C VAL A 119 22.10 25.18 12.72
N CYS A 120 20.89 25.20 12.14
CA CYS A 120 20.10 24.01 11.85
C CYS A 120 20.23 23.57 10.39
N HIS A 121 20.05 24.50 9.43
CA HIS A 121 20.04 24.23 8.00
C HIS A 121 21.46 24.26 7.39
N GLN A 122 22.29 23.32 7.81
CA GLN A 122 23.70 23.21 7.40
C GLN A 122 23.88 22.87 5.91
N VAL A 123 22.87 22.27 5.28
CA VAL A 123 22.87 21.93 3.86
C VAL A 123 21.55 22.39 3.24
N LEU A 124 21.64 23.16 2.16
CA LEU A 124 20.47 23.62 1.40
C LEU A 124 20.17 22.66 0.24
N PRO A 125 18.90 22.48 -0.15
CA PRO A 125 18.54 21.66 -1.31
C PRO A 125 19.25 22.16 -2.59
N VAL A 126 19.91 21.24 -3.29
CA VAL A 126 20.62 21.50 -4.55
C VAL A 126 19.74 21.14 -5.75
N ARG A 127 20.02 21.77 -6.89
CA ARG A 127 19.23 21.56 -8.11
C ARG A 127 19.13 20.07 -8.49
N GLY A 128 17.92 19.55 -8.63
CA GLY A 128 17.67 18.15 -9.03
C GLY A 128 17.79 17.12 -7.90
N GLN A 129 17.94 17.57 -6.65
CA GLN A 129 17.96 16.68 -5.49
C GLN A 129 16.53 16.36 -5.04
N LEU A 130 16.12 15.10 -5.22
CA LEU A 130 14.77 14.63 -4.84
C LEU A 130 14.59 14.53 -3.32
N GLU A 131 15.67 14.30 -2.58
CA GLU A 131 15.67 14.24 -1.12
C GLU A 131 16.08 15.60 -0.54
N LYS A 132 15.17 16.23 0.20
CA LYS A 132 15.46 17.49 0.88
C LYS A 132 16.37 17.21 2.08
N PRO A 133 17.52 17.89 2.19
CA PRO A 133 18.37 17.75 3.37
C PRO A 133 17.61 18.15 4.62
N VAL A 134 17.48 17.21 5.54
CA VAL A 134 16.95 17.41 6.89
C VAL A 134 18.12 17.53 7.86
N PRO A 135 18.06 18.43 8.87
CA PRO A 135 19.09 18.51 9.89
C PRO A 135 19.28 17.15 10.56
N PRO A 136 20.53 16.67 10.73
CA PRO A 136 20.76 15.42 11.42
C PRO A 136 20.39 15.58 12.90
N MET A 137 19.94 14.50 13.54
CA MET A 137 19.53 14.50 14.95
C MET A 137 20.60 15.06 15.90
N LYS A 138 21.90 14.88 15.58
CA LYS A 138 23.02 15.46 16.33
C LYS A 138 22.95 16.99 16.44
N THR A 139 22.34 17.67 15.47
CA THR A 139 22.16 19.12 15.49
C THR A 139 21.20 19.52 16.60
N CYS A 140 20.11 18.78 16.78
CA CYS A 140 19.18 19.00 17.89
C CYS A 140 19.83 18.66 19.24
N LEU A 141 20.50 17.50 19.31
CA LEU A 141 21.16 17.02 20.54
C LEU A 141 22.35 17.88 20.97
N GLY A 142 22.92 18.69 20.06
CA GLY A 142 23.95 19.67 20.41
C GLY A 142 23.47 20.73 21.41
N CYS A 143 22.17 21.02 21.44
CA CYS A 143 21.56 21.98 22.35
C CYS A 143 20.54 21.35 23.32
N HIS A 144 19.93 20.22 22.96
CA HIS A 144 18.91 19.53 23.76
C HIS A 144 19.44 18.24 24.40
N PRO A 145 19.65 18.19 25.73
CA PRO A 145 20.15 16.99 26.41
C PRO A 145 19.04 15.95 26.58
N HIS A 146 19.04 14.94 25.71
CA HIS A 146 18.09 13.81 25.74
C HIS A 146 18.80 12.45 25.62
N ASP A 147 20.05 12.35 26.07
CA ASP A 147 20.87 11.14 25.90
C ASP A 147 20.26 9.90 26.56
N GLN A 148 19.59 10.07 27.70
CA GLN A 148 18.91 8.97 28.41
C GLN A 148 17.69 8.48 27.64
N GLN A 149 16.84 9.40 27.17
CA GLN A 149 15.67 9.07 26.36
C GLN A 149 16.10 8.45 25.04
N PHE A 150 17.15 8.97 24.42
CA PHE A 150 17.74 8.41 23.21
C PHE A 150 18.25 6.98 23.45
N SER A 151 19.03 6.75 24.50
CA SER A 151 19.55 5.42 24.85
C SER A 151 18.43 4.42 25.19
N GLY A 152 17.34 4.89 25.77
CA GLY A 152 16.15 4.10 26.10
C GLY A 152 15.16 3.90 24.94
N GLY A 153 15.45 4.42 23.74
CA GLY A 153 14.54 4.32 22.59
C GLY A 153 13.27 5.19 22.71
N GLN A 154 13.25 6.18 23.59
CA GLN A 154 12.13 7.08 23.84
C GLN A 154 12.20 8.30 22.91
N CYS A 155 11.80 8.11 21.66
CA CYS A 155 12.03 9.11 20.61
C CYS A 155 10.85 10.08 20.39
N TYR A 156 9.69 9.82 21.02
CA TYR A 156 8.44 10.56 20.78
C TYR A 156 8.44 12.00 21.30
N ALA A 157 9.45 12.40 22.08
CA ALA A 157 9.63 13.80 22.46
C ALA A 157 9.89 14.70 21.25
N CYS A 158 10.49 14.15 20.18
CA CYS A 158 10.80 14.89 18.96
C CYS A 158 10.10 14.30 17.72
N HIS A 159 9.81 13.00 17.70
CA HIS A 159 9.23 12.34 16.53
C HIS A 159 7.72 12.12 16.68
N LEU A 160 6.95 12.51 15.66
CA LEU A 160 5.51 12.24 15.59
C LEU A 160 5.21 10.80 15.14
N ASP A 161 6.02 10.29 14.19
CA ASP A 161 5.87 8.95 13.62
C ASP A 161 7.23 8.45 13.12
N LEU A 162 7.79 7.45 13.80
CA LEU A 162 9.02 6.74 13.40
C LEU A 162 8.74 5.48 12.58
N THR A 163 7.47 5.09 12.48
CA THR A 163 7.06 3.90 11.74
C THR A 163 7.13 4.11 10.23
N ARG A 164 7.50 5.31 9.76
CA ARG A 164 7.76 5.61 8.34
C ARG A 164 9.26 5.85 8.13
N PHE A 165 9.80 5.34 7.02
CA PHE A 165 11.25 5.23 6.78
C PHE A 165 12.09 6.53 6.79
N PRO A 166 11.61 7.75 6.45
CA PRO A 166 12.55 8.84 6.13
C PRO A 166 13.37 9.38 7.31
N LEU A 167 12.99 9.12 8.56
CA LEU A 167 13.69 9.67 9.75
C LEU A 167 14.10 8.61 10.79
N ARG A 168 14.14 7.33 10.42
CA ARG A 168 14.52 6.26 11.35
C ARG A 168 16.04 6.27 11.62
N PRO A 169 16.50 6.28 12.87
CA PRO A 169 17.92 6.23 13.20
C PRO A 169 18.47 4.79 13.12
N THR A 170 18.29 4.11 11.97
CA THR A 170 18.66 2.70 11.77
C THR A 170 20.15 2.42 11.96
N THR A 171 21.00 3.43 11.79
CA THR A 171 22.44 3.34 12.02
C THR A 171 22.83 3.46 13.50
N ALA A 172 22.01 4.12 14.32
CA ALA A 172 22.23 4.21 15.77
C ALA A 172 21.69 2.97 16.51
N PHE A 173 20.69 2.29 15.93
CA PHE A 173 20.14 1.03 16.43
C PHE A 173 20.42 -0.07 15.41
N SER A 174 21.67 -0.55 15.41
CA SER A 174 22.15 -1.54 14.46
C SER A 174 21.44 -2.88 14.61
N HIS A 175 20.96 -3.40 13.47
CA HIS A 175 20.45 -4.77 13.33
C HIS A 175 21.52 -5.74 12.79
N GLN A 176 22.80 -5.37 12.85
CA GLN A 176 23.89 -6.17 12.30
C GLN A 176 24.11 -7.48 13.09
N GLY A 177 24.71 -8.46 12.40
CA GLY A 177 24.98 -9.77 12.96
C GLY A 177 23.78 -10.71 12.85
N ASN A 178 23.85 -11.82 13.57
CA ASN A 178 22.92 -12.94 13.71
C ASN A 178 21.49 -12.56 14.18
N PHE A 179 20.90 -11.47 13.69
CA PHE A 179 19.55 -10.98 13.98
C PHE A 179 18.50 -12.06 13.79
N THR A 180 18.57 -12.85 12.71
CA THR A 180 17.66 -13.99 12.50
C THR A 180 17.71 -15.02 13.63
N ARG A 181 18.85 -15.15 14.32
CA ARG A 181 19.05 -16.03 15.48
C ARG A 181 18.68 -15.37 16.81
N LEU A 182 18.97 -14.07 16.97
CA LEU A 182 18.83 -13.38 18.26
C LEU A 182 17.50 -12.63 18.43
N HIS A 183 16.84 -12.24 17.35
CA HIS A 183 15.60 -11.48 17.46
C HIS A 183 14.42 -12.28 18.05
N PRO A 184 14.27 -13.61 17.91
CA PRO A 184 13.10 -14.31 18.45
C PRO A 184 12.92 -14.18 19.98
N PRO A 185 13.95 -14.41 20.84
CA PRO A 185 13.80 -14.20 22.28
C PRO A 185 13.56 -12.73 22.64
N ILE A 186 14.19 -11.79 21.92
CA ILE A 186 14.04 -10.35 22.15
C ILE A 186 12.63 -9.86 21.76
N ALA A 187 12.11 -10.32 20.62
CA ALA A 187 10.77 -9.99 20.15
C ALA A 187 9.69 -10.52 21.10
N ARG A 188 9.90 -11.68 21.72
CA ARG A 188 8.98 -12.21 22.75
C ARG A 188 9.01 -11.39 24.04
N SER A 189 10.18 -10.93 24.49
CA SER A 189 10.28 -10.18 25.73
C SER A 189 9.91 -8.70 25.59
N THR A 190 10.15 -8.09 24.43
CA THR A 190 10.12 -6.63 24.25
C THR A 190 9.61 -6.22 22.86
N SER A 191 8.52 -6.82 22.37
CA SER A 191 7.93 -6.49 21.05
C SER A 191 7.56 -5.02 20.88
N ALA A 192 7.07 -4.37 21.94
CA ALA A 192 6.69 -2.96 21.93
C ALA A 192 7.86 -2.01 21.61
N ALA A 193 9.10 -2.39 21.92
CA ALA A 193 10.28 -1.61 21.56
C ALA A 193 10.50 -1.59 20.04
N CYS A 194 10.17 -2.68 19.34
CA CYS A 194 10.24 -2.76 17.89
C CYS A 194 9.17 -1.86 17.23
N ASP A 195 7.97 -1.82 17.81
CA ASP A 195 6.84 -1.01 17.33
C ASP A 195 7.12 0.50 17.36
N THR A 196 8.12 0.91 18.15
CA THR A 196 8.57 2.31 18.18
C THR A 196 9.09 2.77 16.83
N CYS A 197 9.75 1.88 16.08
CA CYS A 197 10.39 2.19 14.79
C CYS A 197 9.78 1.42 13.61
N HIS A 198 9.11 0.31 13.83
CA HIS A 198 8.61 -0.59 12.79
C HIS A 198 7.08 -0.70 12.83
N GLN A 199 6.47 -0.77 11.65
CA GLN A 199 5.05 -1.13 11.52
C GLN A 199 4.88 -2.65 11.60
N GLN A 200 3.68 -3.12 11.94
CA GLN A 200 3.39 -4.56 11.92
C GLN A 200 3.60 -5.21 10.56
N ALA A 201 3.38 -4.45 9.49
CA ALA A 201 3.70 -4.88 8.13
C ALA A 201 5.17 -5.30 7.97
N PHE A 202 6.11 -4.68 8.70
CA PHE A 202 7.52 -5.07 8.66
C PHE A 202 7.73 -6.50 9.18
N CYS A 203 7.06 -6.88 10.26
CA CYS A 203 7.09 -8.24 10.78
C CYS A 203 6.49 -9.21 9.74
N ALA A 204 5.35 -8.83 9.16
CA ALA A 204 4.65 -9.61 8.16
C ALA A 204 5.42 -9.76 6.83
N ASP A 205 6.20 -8.77 6.41
CA ASP A 205 7.00 -8.81 5.18
C ASP A 205 8.14 -9.84 5.29
N CYS A 206 8.80 -9.90 6.46
CA CYS A 206 9.85 -10.88 6.73
C CYS A 206 9.29 -12.27 7.04
N HIS A 207 8.15 -12.33 7.74
CA HIS A 207 7.46 -13.58 8.05
C HIS A 207 6.41 -14.00 7.01
N ALA A 208 6.40 -13.33 5.85
CA ALA A 208 5.54 -13.68 4.74
C ALA A 208 5.87 -15.08 4.21
N ALA A 209 4.90 -15.69 3.53
CA ALA A 209 5.01 -17.02 2.95
C ALA A 209 6.26 -17.23 2.07
N ARG A 210 6.79 -16.15 1.48
CA ARG A 210 7.95 -16.18 0.57
C ARG A 210 9.32 -16.07 1.27
N THR A 211 9.38 -15.62 2.53
CA THR A 211 10.65 -15.28 3.20
C THR A 211 10.94 -16.22 4.37
N ARG A 212 10.03 -16.28 5.36
CA ARG A 212 10.06 -17.20 6.53
C ARG A 212 8.64 -17.38 7.08
N PRO A 213 7.81 -18.27 6.50
CA PRO A 213 6.42 -18.45 6.95
C PRO A 213 6.36 -18.79 8.44
N MET A 214 5.65 -17.96 9.20
CA MET A 214 5.31 -18.21 10.60
C MET A 214 3.86 -17.77 10.81
N LYS A 215 3.14 -18.48 11.68
CA LYS A 215 1.75 -18.17 11.98
C LYS A 215 1.66 -16.83 12.71
N VAL A 216 0.64 -16.03 12.43
CA VAL A 216 0.45 -14.73 13.11
C VAL A 216 0.24 -14.93 14.62
N GLU A 217 -0.34 -16.07 14.99
CA GLU A 217 -0.50 -16.53 16.38
C GLU A 217 0.84 -16.82 17.07
N GLU A 218 1.88 -17.16 16.31
CA GLU A 218 3.23 -17.42 16.80
C GLU A 218 4.11 -16.15 16.82
N ILE A 219 3.83 -15.17 15.94
CA ILE A 219 4.56 -13.90 15.82
C ILE A 219 4.06 -12.87 16.86
N LEU A 220 2.76 -12.84 17.16
CA LEU A 220 2.13 -11.84 18.03
C LEU A 220 1.28 -12.51 19.15
N PRO A 221 1.91 -13.27 20.07
CA PRO A 221 1.19 -14.03 21.09
C PRO A 221 0.52 -13.15 22.16
N ASP A 222 1.12 -12.01 22.52
CA ASP A 222 0.78 -11.26 23.73
C ASP A 222 0.02 -9.95 23.50
N ARG A 223 -0.47 -9.68 22.29
CA ARG A 223 -1.17 -8.42 21.99
C ARG A 223 -2.70 -8.50 22.19
N PRO A 224 -3.27 -7.78 23.18
CA PRO A 224 -4.71 -7.76 23.44
C PRO A 224 -5.48 -6.79 22.54
N ASP A 225 -4.79 -5.86 21.87
CA ASP A 225 -5.33 -4.78 21.06
C ASP A 225 -5.40 -5.13 19.57
N ARG A 226 -5.79 -6.37 19.22
CA ARG A 226 -5.88 -6.85 17.83
C ARG A 226 -6.81 -5.96 16.98
N ASN A 227 -6.24 -4.88 16.45
CA ASN A 227 -6.78 -3.93 15.49
C ASN A 227 -5.88 -3.86 14.24
N PHE A 228 -5.16 -4.94 13.94
CA PHE A 228 -4.73 -5.18 12.57
C PHE A 228 -5.90 -5.85 11.83
N ILE A 229 -6.88 -5.04 11.39
CA ILE A 229 -8.14 -5.53 10.80
C ILE A 229 -7.99 -5.86 9.31
N HIS A 230 -6.83 -5.60 8.70
CA HIS A 230 -6.63 -5.87 7.27
C HIS A 230 -5.36 -6.67 7.05
N TRP A 231 -5.50 -7.98 6.86
CA TRP A 231 -4.48 -8.78 6.20
C TRP A 231 -4.36 -8.40 4.71
N GLY A 232 -3.19 -8.66 4.12
CA GLY A 232 -2.88 -8.35 2.70
C GLY A 232 -3.72 -9.13 1.67
N ASP A 233 -4.65 -9.96 2.12
CA ASP A 233 -5.49 -10.86 1.35
C ASP A 233 -6.99 -10.65 1.63
N PHE A 234 -7.41 -9.43 2.00
CA PHE A 234 -8.81 -9.07 2.26
C PHE A 234 -9.83 -9.69 1.27
N LEU A 235 -9.53 -9.69 -0.03
CA LEU A 235 -10.42 -10.26 -1.06
C LEU A 235 -10.75 -11.75 -0.82
N THR A 236 -9.81 -12.54 -0.31
CA THR A 236 -10.00 -13.99 -0.11
C THR A 236 -10.63 -14.32 1.25
N ARG A 237 -10.55 -13.41 2.24
CA ARG A 237 -10.97 -13.69 3.63
C ARG A 237 -12.19 -12.90 4.12
N HIS A 238 -12.48 -11.75 3.52
CA HIS A 238 -13.50 -10.84 4.03
C HIS A 238 -14.91 -11.47 4.12
N SER A 239 -15.20 -12.49 3.32
CA SER A 239 -16.48 -13.21 3.38
C SER A 239 -16.65 -14.00 4.68
N ILE A 240 -15.56 -14.56 5.23
CA ILE A 240 -15.55 -15.30 6.49
C ILE A 240 -15.63 -14.32 7.66
N GLU A 241 -14.84 -13.24 7.59
CA GLU A 241 -14.77 -12.20 8.62
C GLU A 241 -16.07 -11.40 8.73
N ALA A 242 -16.68 -11.05 7.59
CA ALA A 242 -17.98 -10.38 7.56
C ALA A 242 -19.10 -11.27 8.12
N ARG A 243 -19.08 -12.58 7.86
CA ARG A 243 -20.05 -13.52 8.46
C ARG A 243 -19.87 -13.65 9.96
N GLY A 244 -18.63 -13.59 10.46
CA GLY A 244 -18.34 -13.68 11.88
C GLY A 244 -18.75 -12.42 12.65
N ASN A 245 -18.40 -11.23 12.14
CA ASN A 245 -18.75 -9.95 12.78
C ASN A 245 -18.68 -8.76 11.81
N GLN A 246 -19.67 -8.62 10.94
CA GLN A 246 -19.76 -7.49 10.01
C GLN A 246 -19.73 -6.11 10.70
N ALA A 247 -20.30 -6.01 11.91
CA ALA A 247 -20.36 -4.75 12.65
C ALA A 247 -18.97 -4.25 13.09
N ALA A 248 -17.98 -5.13 13.21
CA ALA A 248 -16.60 -4.73 13.51
C ALA A 248 -16.00 -3.85 12.40
N CYS A 249 -16.30 -4.15 11.13
CA CYS A 249 -15.84 -3.38 9.97
C CYS A 249 -16.51 -2.00 9.93
N GLN A 250 -17.79 -1.94 10.31
CA GLN A 250 -18.61 -0.72 10.29
C GLN A 250 -18.17 0.34 11.31
N LYS A 251 -17.32 -0.02 12.28
CA LYS A 251 -16.71 0.92 13.23
C LYS A 251 -15.78 1.92 12.53
N CYS A 252 -15.23 1.56 11.37
CA CYS A 252 -14.29 2.39 10.62
C CYS A 252 -14.69 2.58 9.15
N HIS A 253 -15.38 1.61 8.54
CA HIS A 253 -15.79 1.65 7.14
C HIS A 253 -17.30 1.90 6.97
N PRO A 254 -17.71 2.75 6.02
CA PRO A 254 -19.12 2.93 5.71
C PRO A 254 -19.70 1.70 5.00
N VAL A 255 -20.98 1.40 5.21
CA VAL A 255 -21.69 0.30 4.53
C VAL A 255 -21.67 0.44 3.00
N SER A 256 -21.54 1.67 2.49
CA SER A 256 -21.39 1.93 1.05
C SER A 256 -20.17 1.25 0.46
N PHE A 257 -19.06 1.10 1.20
CA PHE A 257 -17.87 0.39 0.71
C PHE A 257 -18.19 -1.06 0.31
N CYS A 258 -18.93 -1.77 1.16
CA CYS A 258 -19.37 -3.14 0.87
C CYS A 258 -20.24 -3.16 -0.39
N ASN A 259 -21.23 -2.26 -0.43
CA ASN A 259 -22.21 -2.19 -1.52
C ASN A 259 -21.59 -1.79 -2.86
N ASP A 260 -20.65 -0.85 -2.87
CA ASP A 260 -20.03 -0.32 -4.09
C ASP A 260 -19.12 -1.36 -4.72
N CYS A 261 -18.32 -2.07 -3.91
CA CYS A 261 -17.50 -3.17 -4.39
C CYS A 261 -18.37 -4.32 -4.90
N HIS A 262 -19.37 -4.74 -4.12
CA HIS A 262 -20.28 -5.82 -4.50
C HIS A 262 -21.04 -5.46 -5.78
N LYS A 263 -21.57 -4.25 -5.90
CA LYS A 263 -22.21 -3.74 -7.12
C LYS A 263 -21.26 -3.71 -8.31
N LYS A 264 -20.02 -3.23 -8.13
CA LYS A 264 -18.99 -3.20 -9.18
C LYS A 264 -18.62 -4.60 -9.66
N GLN A 265 -18.60 -5.57 -8.76
CA GLN A 265 -18.30 -6.98 -9.04
C GLN A 265 -19.54 -7.82 -9.37
N ARG A 266 -20.74 -7.21 -9.43
CA ARG A 266 -22.03 -7.89 -9.63
C ARG A 266 -22.34 -8.97 -8.59
N LEU A 267 -21.80 -8.82 -7.39
CA LEU A 267 -22.11 -9.61 -6.21
C LEU A 267 -23.29 -8.93 -5.49
N THR A 268 -24.32 -9.66 -5.10
CA THR A 268 -25.49 -9.06 -4.44
C THR A 268 -25.25 -8.85 -2.93
N PRO A 269 -25.98 -7.94 -2.26
CA PRO A 269 -25.79 -7.63 -0.84
C PRO A 269 -26.30 -8.70 0.15
N ASP A 270 -26.94 -9.76 -0.36
CA ASP A 270 -27.62 -10.74 0.47
C ASP A 270 -26.70 -11.94 0.77
N SER A 271 -26.19 -11.99 2.00
CA SER A 271 -25.38 -13.11 2.49
C SER A 271 -26.17 -14.43 2.61
N SER A 272 -27.50 -14.37 2.51
CA SER A 272 -28.39 -15.53 2.60
C SER A 272 -28.80 -16.14 1.25
N ASN A 273 -28.46 -15.47 0.13
CA ASN A 273 -28.67 -16.00 -1.20
C ASN A 273 -27.42 -15.76 -2.07
N PRO A 274 -26.37 -16.57 -1.89
CA PRO A 274 -25.30 -16.58 -2.87
C PRO A 274 -25.93 -17.10 -4.16
N LEU A 275 -26.17 -16.19 -5.12
CA LEU A 275 -26.25 -16.59 -6.52
C LEU A 275 -25.08 -17.54 -6.73
N ASN A 276 -25.38 -18.81 -7.00
CA ASN A 276 -24.37 -19.75 -7.43
C ASN A 276 -23.72 -19.06 -8.64
N PRO A 277 -22.47 -18.57 -8.52
CA PRO A 277 -21.84 -17.80 -9.60
C PRO A 277 -21.60 -18.71 -10.81
N HIS A 278 -21.80 -20.01 -10.62
CA HIS A 278 -21.67 -21.02 -11.61
C HIS A 278 -22.99 -21.24 -12.36
N PRO A 279 -22.93 -21.34 -13.70
CA PRO A 279 -24.10 -21.62 -14.53
C PRO A 279 -24.74 -22.98 -14.23
N GLY A 280 -26.00 -23.15 -14.65
CA GLY A 280 -26.71 -24.44 -14.54
C GLY A 280 -25.91 -25.59 -15.16
N GLY A 281 -25.89 -26.74 -14.47
CA GLY A 281 -25.11 -27.91 -14.88
C GLY A 281 -23.62 -27.86 -14.52
N TRP A 282 -23.17 -26.90 -13.71
CA TRP A 282 -21.77 -26.79 -13.27
C TRP A 282 -21.21 -28.05 -12.59
N LEU A 283 -22.03 -28.70 -11.77
CA LEU A 283 -21.67 -29.93 -11.05
C LEU A 283 -21.96 -31.21 -11.85
N THR A 284 -22.55 -31.11 -13.03
CA THR A 284 -23.00 -32.26 -13.83
C THR A 284 -21.93 -32.66 -14.84
N PRO A 285 -21.28 -33.84 -14.72
CA PRO A 285 -20.32 -34.32 -15.70
C PRO A 285 -20.92 -34.36 -17.12
N GLY A 286 -20.21 -33.83 -18.10
CA GLY A 286 -20.66 -33.77 -19.50
C GLY A 286 -21.55 -32.56 -19.85
N SER A 287 -21.94 -31.73 -18.89
CA SER A 287 -22.56 -30.43 -19.16
C SER A 287 -21.60 -29.50 -19.93
N PRO A 288 -22.10 -28.65 -20.85
CA PRO A 288 -21.29 -27.59 -21.48
C PRO A 288 -20.60 -26.66 -20.48
N SER A 289 -21.17 -26.56 -19.27
CA SER A 289 -20.70 -25.73 -18.18
C SER A 289 -19.99 -26.53 -17.09
N PHE A 290 -19.59 -27.78 -17.33
CA PHE A 290 -19.04 -28.63 -16.28
C PHE A 290 -17.73 -28.08 -15.70
N HIS A 291 -17.67 -27.92 -14.38
CA HIS A 291 -16.53 -27.35 -13.67
C HIS A 291 -15.25 -28.17 -13.84
N GLY A 292 -15.34 -29.49 -14.02
CA GLY A 292 -14.17 -30.32 -14.29
C GLY A 292 -13.50 -29.97 -15.63
N SER A 293 -14.27 -29.51 -16.64
CA SER A 293 -13.72 -29.01 -17.90
C SER A 293 -13.13 -27.61 -17.73
N ALA A 294 -13.81 -26.74 -16.99
CA ALA A 294 -13.33 -25.39 -16.71
C ALA A 294 -12.03 -25.39 -15.86
N ALA A 295 -11.97 -26.24 -14.83
CA ALA A 295 -10.80 -26.40 -13.97
C ALA A 295 -9.59 -26.95 -14.74
N ARG A 296 -9.78 -27.81 -15.74
CA ARG A 296 -8.68 -28.28 -16.60
C ARG A 296 -8.09 -27.17 -17.48
N ASN A 297 -8.89 -26.15 -17.83
CA ASN A 297 -8.41 -25.03 -18.62
C ASN A 297 -7.65 -24.02 -17.75
N ASP A 298 -8.17 -23.70 -16.56
CA ASP A 298 -7.52 -22.74 -15.65
C ASP A 298 -7.94 -22.96 -14.18
N ILE A 299 -7.26 -23.91 -13.52
CA ILE A 299 -7.50 -24.19 -12.09
C ILE A 299 -7.04 -23.05 -11.16
N VAL A 300 -6.09 -22.21 -11.61
CA VAL A 300 -5.48 -21.16 -10.79
C VAL A 300 -6.46 -20.01 -10.58
N SER A 301 -7.27 -19.67 -11.59
CA SER A 301 -8.36 -18.69 -11.48
C SER A 301 -9.37 -19.04 -10.38
N CYS A 302 -9.58 -20.35 -10.16
CA CYS A 302 -10.52 -20.87 -9.16
C CYS A 302 -9.86 -20.94 -7.78
N ALA A 303 -8.61 -21.43 -7.72
CA ALA A 303 -7.80 -21.51 -6.52
C ALA A 303 -7.62 -20.12 -5.86
N ALA A 304 -7.56 -19.06 -6.66
CA ALA A 304 -7.47 -17.69 -6.16
C ALA A 304 -8.57 -17.30 -5.15
N CYS A 305 -9.75 -17.94 -5.22
CA CYS A 305 -10.87 -17.70 -4.30
C CYS A 305 -11.26 -18.93 -3.47
N HIS A 306 -10.95 -20.15 -3.93
CA HIS A 306 -11.40 -21.41 -3.33
C HIS A 306 -10.28 -22.27 -2.72
N ASP A 307 -9.02 -21.84 -2.81
CA ASP A 307 -7.91 -22.57 -2.22
C ASP A 307 -7.73 -22.25 -0.74
N GLN A 308 -7.65 -23.32 0.07
CA GLN A 308 -7.37 -23.28 1.51
C GLN A 308 -6.38 -24.40 1.87
N GLY A 309 -5.50 -24.77 0.92
CA GLY A 309 -4.57 -25.89 1.08
C GLY A 309 -5.30 -27.22 1.28
N ALA A 310 -4.87 -28.04 2.25
CA ALA A 310 -5.50 -29.32 2.55
C ALA A 310 -6.98 -29.22 2.98
N ALA A 311 -7.46 -28.02 3.34
CA ALA A 311 -8.86 -27.75 3.66
C ALA A 311 -9.65 -27.14 2.49
N SER A 312 -9.10 -27.14 1.27
CA SER A 312 -9.78 -26.59 0.09
C SER A 312 -11.13 -27.27 -0.17
N ASN A 313 -12.09 -26.48 -0.65
CA ASN A 313 -13.38 -26.98 -1.16
C ASN A 313 -13.22 -28.03 -2.26
N CYS A 314 -12.08 -28.06 -2.94
CA CYS A 314 -11.76 -29.09 -3.93
C CYS A 314 -11.56 -30.45 -3.25
N VAL A 315 -10.81 -30.48 -2.13
CA VAL A 315 -10.42 -31.70 -1.42
C VAL A 315 -11.63 -32.33 -0.72
N SER A 316 -12.56 -31.54 -0.20
CA SER A 316 -13.76 -32.07 0.46
C SER A 316 -14.60 -32.98 -0.45
N CYS A 317 -14.64 -32.68 -1.75
CA CYS A 317 -15.33 -33.47 -2.76
C CYS A 317 -14.43 -34.49 -3.47
N HIS A 318 -13.20 -34.10 -3.85
CA HIS A 318 -12.31 -34.90 -4.71
C HIS A 318 -11.23 -35.70 -3.97
N ARG A 319 -11.21 -35.70 -2.64
CA ARG A 319 -10.41 -36.67 -1.88
C ARG A 319 -10.75 -38.10 -2.28
N VAL A 320 -9.83 -39.03 -2.04
CA VAL A 320 -10.09 -40.46 -2.26
C VAL A 320 -11.34 -40.89 -1.49
N GLY A 321 -12.29 -41.53 -2.20
CA GLY A 321 -13.59 -41.93 -1.65
C GLY A 321 -14.62 -40.80 -1.51
N GLY A 322 -14.30 -39.58 -1.94
CA GLY A 322 -15.22 -38.44 -1.96
C GLY A 322 -16.22 -38.47 -3.12
N PRO A 323 -17.32 -37.68 -3.01
CA PRO A 323 -18.41 -37.67 -3.99
C PRO A 323 -18.05 -37.03 -5.34
N GLY A 324 -16.95 -36.27 -5.41
CA GLY A 324 -16.48 -35.59 -6.62
C GLY A 324 -15.73 -36.50 -7.58
N GLY A 325 -15.35 -37.71 -7.15
CA GLY A 325 -14.59 -38.65 -7.95
C GLY A 325 -13.15 -38.21 -8.24
N ASP A 326 -12.44 -38.99 -9.05
CA ASP A 326 -11.02 -38.81 -9.35
C ASP A 326 -10.79 -37.51 -10.16
N PRO A 327 -10.04 -36.53 -9.64
CA PRO A 327 -9.74 -35.30 -10.35
C PRO A 327 -8.65 -35.47 -11.43
N HIS A 328 -7.92 -36.59 -11.43
CA HIS A 328 -6.83 -36.80 -12.38
C HIS A 328 -7.35 -37.04 -13.81
N PRO A 329 -6.64 -36.55 -14.84
CA PRO A 329 -7.03 -36.80 -16.22
C PRO A 329 -6.83 -38.29 -16.61
N PRO A 330 -7.54 -38.78 -17.64
CA PRO A 330 -7.34 -40.13 -18.15
C PRO A 330 -5.87 -40.43 -18.47
N GLY A 331 -5.37 -41.57 -18.01
CA GLY A 331 -3.98 -42.01 -18.23
C GLY A 331 -2.93 -41.39 -17.31
N TRP A 332 -3.32 -40.53 -16.35
CA TRP A 332 -2.40 -39.89 -15.41
C TRP A 332 -1.59 -40.90 -14.56
N THR A 333 -2.24 -41.97 -14.11
CA THR A 333 -1.62 -43.04 -13.32
C THR A 333 -0.55 -43.85 -14.07
N GLY A 334 -0.50 -43.74 -15.41
CA GLY A 334 0.57 -44.34 -16.21
C GLY A 334 1.90 -43.59 -16.10
N LYS A 335 1.88 -42.32 -15.66
CA LYS A 335 3.09 -41.49 -15.45
C LYS A 335 3.36 -41.21 -13.97
N HIS A 336 2.36 -41.40 -13.11
CA HIS A 336 2.45 -41.16 -11.67
C HIS A 336 2.00 -42.41 -10.91
N PRO A 337 2.94 -43.31 -10.55
CA PRO A 337 2.61 -44.53 -9.80
C PRO A 337 2.19 -44.20 -8.36
N PRO A 338 1.31 -45.03 -7.74
CA PRO A 338 0.81 -44.82 -6.37
C PRO A 338 1.91 -44.67 -5.31
N SER A 339 3.10 -45.22 -5.55
CA SER A 339 4.27 -45.07 -4.66
C SER A 339 4.73 -43.61 -4.48
N GLU A 340 4.34 -42.70 -5.37
CA GLU A 340 4.66 -41.26 -5.27
C GLU A 340 3.79 -40.53 -4.24
N ILE A 341 2.64 -41.09 -3.84
CA ILE A 341 1.69 -40.45 -2.92
C ILE A 341 2.37 -40.10 -1.60
N ASN A 342 3.08 -41.07 -1.00
CA ASN A 342 3.75 -40.88 0.29
C ASN A 342 5.05 -40.06 0.19
N ARG A 343 5.51 -39.77 -1.02
CA ARG A 343 6.76 -39.02 -1.27
C ARG A 343 6.52 -37.54 -1.58
N ASN A 344 5.28 -37.17 -1.90
CA ASN A 344 4.90 -35.82 -2.27
C ASN A 344 3.80 -35.31 -1.35
N SER A 345 4.11 -34.29 -0.57
CA SER A 345 3.19 -33.67 0.40
C SER A 345 1.88 -33.17 -0.25
N MET A 346 1.93 -32.78 -1.52
CA MET A 346 0.75 -32.36 -2.27
C MET A 346 -0.22 -33.51 -2.54
N CYS A 347 0.27 -34.73 -2.77
CA CYS A 347 -0.55 -35.91 -3.01
C CYS A 347 -1.25 -36.36 -1.72
N LEU A 348 -0.56 -36.24 -0.58
CA LEU A 348 -1.12 -36.58 0.72
C LEU A 348 -2.37 -35.76 1.04
N SER A 349 -2.50 -34.52 0.56
CA SER A 349 -3.69 -33.69 0.80
C SER A 349 -5.01 -34.34 0.38
N CYS A 350 -5.00 -35.21 -0.63
CA CYS A 350 -6.19 -35.89 -1.15
C CYS A 350 -6.21 -37.40 -0.90
N HIS A 351 -5.07 -37.99 -0.54
CA HIS A 351 -4.85 -39.44 -0.43
C HIS A 351 -4.51 -39.89 1.00
N LEU A 352 -4.94 -39.14 2.03
CA LEU A 352 -4.79 -39.51 3.44
C LEU A 352 -5.48 -40.83 3.78
#